data_AF-M2LF71-F1
#
_entry.id   AF-M2LF71-F1
#
_cell.length_a   1.000
_cell.length_b   1.000
_cell.length_c   1.000
_cell.angle_alpha   90.00
_cell.angle_beta   90.00
_cell.angle_gamma   90.00
#
_symmetry.space_group_name_H-M   'P 1'
#
loop_
_entity.id
_entity.type
_entity.pdbx_description
1 polymer ?
#
loop_
_entity_poly.entity_id
_entity_poly.type
_entity_poly.pdbx_seq_one_letter_code
_entity_poly.pdbx_strand_id
1 'polypeptide(L)'
;LSSPPPPAHFSPRVSFDTFSNPSASDFSLTLNRKHREYAYTKRSRTFLVGTDTNEYSDTALEWLIDELVDDGDEIVCLRVVEKDSREALKWSGGQGEKGYRAEAERFLDAIQRKNTEDKAINLVLEFSIGRVQETIQQMIRIYEPAMLVVGTRGRSLTGYSSLLSSGSVSKYCLQYSPVPVIVVRPSSKREAKKRKRLMDPARTGYRDILDKS
;
A
#
# COMPACT_ATOMS: atom_id res chain seq x y z
N LEU A 1 -19.51 -3.22 40.06
CA LEU A 1 -19.56 -2.33 38.86
C LEU A 1 -18.37 -2.71 38.00
N SER A 2 -18.58 -3.36 36.86
CA SER A 2 -17.49 -3.70 35.94
C SER A 2 -16.98 -2.41 35.31
N SER A 3 -15.67 -2.19 35.34
CA SER A 3 -15.03 -1.05 34.68
C SER A 3 -15.36 -1.05 33.18
N PRO A 4 -15.57 0.13 32.56
CA PRO A 4 -15.84 0.22 31.13
C PRO A 4 -14.66 -0.36 30.33
N PRO A 5 -14.92 -0.93 29.15
CA PRO A 5 -13.87 -1.46 28.29
C PRO A 5 -12.86 -0.34 27.94
N PRO A 6 -11.58 -0.70 27.78
CA PRO A 6 -10.56 0.27 27.40
C PRO A 6 -10.95 0.95 26.08
N PRO A 7 -10.71 2.27 25.96
CA PRO A 7 -11.04 3.01 24.75
C PRO A 7 -10.26 2.46 23.54
N ALA A 8 -10.89 2.50 22.37
CA ALA A 8 -10.25 2.04 21.13
C ALA A 8 -8.99 2.86 20.82
N HIS A 9 -7.93 2.17 20.38
CA HIS A 9 -6.66 2.78 20.00
C HIS A 9 -6.80 3.68 18.76
N PHE A 10 -7.64 3.26 17.80
CA PHE A 10 -7.98 4.03 16.61
C PHE A 10 -9.42 4.51 16.64
N SER A 11 -9.63 5.72 16.13
CA SER A 11 -10.97 6.30 15.96
C SER A 11 -11.23 6.64 14.49
N PRO A 12 -12.43 6.35 13.97
CA PRO A 12 -12.86 6.86 12.67
C PRO A 12 -12.86 8.40 12.66
N ARG A 13 -12.48 8.99 11.53
CA ARG A 13 -12.56 10.44 11.31
C ARG A 13 -13.39 10.77 10.06
N VAL A 14 -13.43 12.06 9.72
CA VAL A 14 -14.09 12.57 8.53
C VAL A 14 -13.67 11.74 7.32
N SER A 15 -14.68 11.20 6.65
CA SER A 15 -14.55 10.41 5.44
C SER A 15 -15.22 11.18 4.31
N PHE A 16 -14.66 11.11 3.12
CA PHE A 16 -15.21 11.77 1.94
C PHE A 16 -15.74 10.71 0.98
N ASP A 17 -16.95 10.89 0.45
CA ASP A 17 -17.59 9.91 -0.42
C ASP A 17 -18.21 10.64 -1.61
N THR A 18 -17.64 10.43 -2.80
CA THR A 18 -18.14 11.04 -4.04
C THR A 18 -19.08 10.12 -4.80
N PHE A 19 -19.29 8.87 -4.37
CA PHE A 19 -20.14 7.94 -5.11
C PHE A 19 -21.60 8.39 -5.14
N SER A 20 -22.06 9.04 -4.07
CA SER A 20 -23.43 9.55 -3.95
C SER A 20 -23.71 10.81 -4.75
N ASN A 21 -22.71 11.34 -5.46
CA ASN A 21 -22.82 12.52 -6.30
C ASN A 21 -22.93 12.14 -7.79
N PRO A 22 -24.12 12.23 -8.43
CA PRO A 22 -24.30 11.91 -9.84
C PRO A 22 -23.51 12.82 -10.80
N SER A 23 -23.04 13.97 -10.31
CA SER A 23 -22.24 14.94 -11.06
C SER A 23 -20.73 14.75 -10.87
N ALA A 24 -20.30 13.80 -10.02
CA ALA A 24 -18.88 13.50 -9.84
C ALA A 24 -18.32 12.79 -11.08
N SER A 25 -17.22 13.29 -11.62
CA SER A 25 -16.49 12.65 -12.70
C SER A 25 -15.77 11.36 -12.24
N ASP A 26 -15.35 11.36 -10.98
CA ASP A 26 -14.56 10.29 -10.36
C ASP A 26 -15.27 9.73 -9.12
N PHE A 27 -15.40 8.40 -9.11
CA PHE A 27 -15.98 7.64 -8.01
C PHE A 27 -14.89 7.29 -7.00
N SER A 28 -14.89 7.98 -5.86
CA SER A 28 -13.86 7.87 -4.83
C SER A 28 -14.47 7.86 -3.43
N LEU A 29 -13.87 7.09 -2.54
CA LEU A 29 -14.19 6.99 -1.12
C LEU A 29 -12.88 7.10 -0.33
N THR A 30 -12.81 8.10 0.52
CA THR A 30 -11.70 8.30 1.46
C THR A 30 -12.19 7.92 2.85
N LEU A 31 -11.56 6.92 3.47
CA LEU A 31 -11.80 6.54 4.86
C LEU A 31 -10.56 6.88 5.71
N ASN A 32 -10.77 7.36 6.94
CA ASN A 32 -9.68 7.70 7.84
C ASN A 32 -9.80 6.96 9.19
N ARG A 33 -8.67 6.44 9.68
CA ARG A 33 -8.48 5.92 11.04
C ARG A 33 -7.27 6.60 11.67
N LYS A 34 -7.52 7.28 12.78
CA LYS A 34 -6.49 8.04 13.49
C LYS A 34 -6.18 7.38 14.82
N HIS A 35 -4.90 7.10 15.09
CA HIS A 35 -4.47 6.65 16.41
C HIS A 35 -4.77 7.73 17.44
N ARG A 36 -5.18 7.34 18.65
CA ARG A 36 -5.56 8.27 19.73
C ARG A 36 -4.43 9.23 20.09
N GLU A 37 -3.20 8.75 20.04
CA GLU A 37 -1.99 9.52 20.38
C GLU A 37 -1.36 10.20 19.17
N TYR A 38 -1.94 10.07 17.97
CA TYR A 38 -1.42 10.77 16.80
C TYR A 38 -1.51 12.28 17.01
N ALA A 39 -0.36 12.94 16.85
CA ALA A 39 -0.24 14.38 16.75
C ALA A 39 0.60 14.73 15.52
N TYR A 40 0.07 15.61 14.67
CA TYR A 40 0.82 16.11 13.52
C TYR A 40 1.88 17.11 14.00
N THR A 41 3.11 16.95 13.52
CA THR A 41 4.24 17.81 13.85
C THR A 41 4.94 18.28 12.56
N LYS A 42 5.89 19.21 12.67
CA LYS A 42 6.71 19.64 11.51
C LYS A 42 7.60 18.53 10.95
N ARG A 43 7.75 17.41 11.66
CA ARG A 43 8.52 16.23 11.23
C ARG A 43 7.64 15.12 10.66
N SER A 44 6.33 15.24 10.79
CA SER A 44 5.37 14.27 10.25
C SER A 44 5.48 14.19 8.73
N ARG A 45 5.63 12.97 8.22
CA ARG A 45 5.71 12.67 6.80
C ARG A 45 4.44 11.97 6.35
N THR A 46 4.09 12.16 5.09
CA THR A 46 3.02 11.41 4.43
C THR A 46 3.63 10.41 3.46
N PHE A 47 3.23 9.15 3.57
CA PHE A 47 3.63 8.07 2.67
C PHE A 47 2.43 7.62 1.83
N LEU A 48 2.63 7.50 0.53
CA LEU A 48 1.62 6.91 -0.37
C LEU A 48 1.99 5.47 -0.65
N VAL A 49 1.06 4.53 -0.49
CA VAL A 49 1.30 3.11 -0.76
C VAL A 49 0.23 2.54 -1.69
N GLY A 50 0.68 1.91 -2.77
CA GLY A 50 -0.20 1.22 -3.71
C GLY A 50 -0.62 -0.14 -3.16
N THR A 51 -1.92 -0.29 -2.91
CA THR A 51 -2.53 -1.49 -2.31
C THR A 51 -3.53 -2.15 -3.25
N ASP A 52 -3.59 -3.48 -3.23
CA ASP A 52 -4.54 -4.28 -3.98
C ASP A 52 -4.87 -5.57 -3.20
N THR A 53 -5.55 -6.53 -3.84
CA THR A 53 -5.89 -7.83 -3.23
C THR A 53 -4.75 -8.86 -3.28
N ASN A 54 -3.58 -8.49 -3.80
CA ASN A 54 -2.46 -9.40 -3.96
C ASN A 54 -1.48 -9.31 -2.77
N GLU A 55 -0.88 -10.46 -2.44
CA GLU A 55 0.09 -10.59 -1.35
C GLU A 55 1.28 -9.61 -1.42
N TYR A 56 1.77 -9.26 -2.62
CA TYR A 56 2.94 -8.39 -2.74
C TYR A 56 2.68 -6.95 -2.32
N SER A 57 1.43 -6.46 -2.44
CA SER A 57 1.08 -5.11 -2.01
C SER A 57 0.87 -5.09 -0.50
N ASP A 58 0.30 -6.17 0.04
CA ASP A 58 0.18 -6.42 1.48
C ASP A 58 1.55 -6.44 2.18
N THR A 59 2.52 -7.19 1.65
CA THR A 59 3.90 -7.17 2.17
C THR A 59 4.56 -5.79 2.05
N ALA A 60 4.21 -5.00 1.04
CA ALA A 60 4.76 -3.65 0.88
C ALA A 60 4.24 -2.69 1.95
N LEU A 61 2.97 -2.83 2.29
CA LEU A 61 2.34 -2.07 3.37
C LEU A 61 2.89 -2.48 4.74
N GLU A 62 3.03 -3.78 5.02
CA GLU A 62 3.66 -4.27 6.25
C GLU A 62 5.07 -3.72 6.40
N TRP A 63 5.89 -3.86 5.36
CA TRP A 63 7.24 -3.32 5.35
C TRP A 63 7.28 -1.80 5.61
N LEU A 64 6.34 -1.04 5.03
CA LEU A 64 6.25 0.39 5.27
C LEU A 64 5.95 0.71 6.73
N ILE A 65 4.94 0.04 7.32
CA ILE A 65 4.54 0.22 8.71
C ILE A 65 5.69 -0.14 9.65
N ASP A 66 6.36 -1.27 9.41
CA ASP A 66 7.37 -1.80 10.33
C ASP A 66 8.69 -1.03 10.25
N GLU A 67 9.18 -0.75 9.03
CA GLU A 67 10.59 -0.36 8.82
C GLU A 67 10.80 1.15 8.58
N LEU A 68 9.77 1.88 8.15
CA LEU A 68 9.94 3.26 7.66
C LEU A 68 9.07 4.29 8.38
N VAL A 69 7.88 3.89 8.82
CA VAL A 69 6.93 4.77 9.50
C VAL A 69 7.26 4.89 10.98
N ASP A 70 7.22 6.14 11.47
CA ASP A 70 7.38 6.51 12.86
C ASP A 70 6.10 7.17 13.41
N ASP A 71 6.06 7.40 14.72
CA ASP A 71 4.95 8.11 15.37
C ASP A 71 4.73 9.50 14.78
N GLY A 72 3.46 9.85 14.57
CA GLY A 72 3.05 11.11 13.97
C GLY A 72 3.09 11.14 12.44
N ASP A 73 3.50 10.06 11.77
CA ASP A 73 3.42 9.94 10.31
C ASP A 73 2.02 9.54 9.82
N GLU A 74 1.75 9.85 8.56
CA GLU A 74 0.53 9.52 7.85
C GLU A 74 0.78 8.52 6.72
N ILE A 75 -0.07 7.50 6.63
CA ILE A 75 -0.03 6.50 5.56
C ILE A 75 -1.30 6.61 4.74
N VAL A 76 -1.15 6.94 3.47
CA VAL A 76 -2.21 6.95 2.46
C VAL A 76 -2.16 5.64 1.67
N CYS A 77 -3.04 4.71 2.02
CA CYS A 77 -3.25 3.45 1.30
C CYS A 77 -4.16 3.70 0.10
N LEU A 78 -3.60 3.66 -1.11
CA LEU A 78 -4.34 3.83 -2.33
C LEU A 78 -4.78 2.47 -2.88
N ARG A 79 -6.08 2.26 -3.05
CA ARG A 79 -6.67 1.12 -3.76
C ARG A 79 -7.46 1.64 -4.96
N VAL A 80 -7.01 1.26 -6.15
CA VAL A 80 -7.66 1.64 -7.41
C VAL A 80 -8.25 0.41 -8.06
N VAL A 81 -9.52 0.50 -8.43
CA VAL A 81 -10.27 -0.58 -9.08
C VAL A 81 -10.69 -0.12 -10.47
N GLU A 82 -10.37 -0.90 -11.50
CA GLU A 82 -10.76 -0.55 -12.86
C GLU A 82 -12.27 -0.74 -13.06
N LYS A 83 -12.90 0.13 -13.86
CA LYS A 83 -14.35 0.17 -14.11
C LYS A 83 -14.90 -1.18 -14.63
N ASP A 84 -14.13 -1.85 -15.48
CA ASP A 84 -14.53 -3.12 -16.11
C ASP A 84 -14.07 -4.36 -15.33
N SER A 85 -13.52 -4.17 -14.12
CA SER A 85 -13.05 -5.28 -13.30
C SER A 85 -14.20 -6.11 -12.74
N ARG A 86 -13.92 -7.38 -12.45
CA ARG A 86 -14.86 -8.27 -11.75
C ARG A 86 -15.29 -7.72 -10.39
N GLU A 87 -14.42 -6.96 -9.73
CA GLU A 87 -14.70 -6.31 -8.45
C GLU A 87 -15.73 -5.19 -8.64
N ALA A 88 -15.50 -4.29 -9.60
CA ALA A 88 -16.45 -3.22 -9.93
C ALA A 88 -17.83 -3.78 -10.37
N LEU A 89 -17.86 -4.84 -11.18
CA LEU A 89 -19.09 -5.52 -11.60
C LEU A 89 -19.84 -6.19 -10.45
N LYS A 90 -19.13 -6.75 -9.46
CA LYS A 90 -19.76 -7.32 -8.26
C LYS A 90 -20.44 -6.24 -7.41
N TRP A 91 -19.86 -5.05 -7.34
CA TRP A 91 -20.43 -3.94 -6.56
C TRP A 91 -21.62 -3.29 -7.27
N SER A 92 -21.57 -3.20 -8.61
CA SER A 92 -22.71 -2.69 -9.40
C SER A 92 -23.89 -3.66 -9.48
N GLY A 93 -23.65 -4.98 -9.41
CA GLY A 93 -24.65 -6.02 -9.67
C GLY A 93 -25.56 -6.47 -8.51
N GLY A 94 -25.58 -5.80 -7.33
CA GLY A 94 -26.51 -6.23 -6.27
C GLY A 94 -26.46 -5.54 -4.89
N GLN A 95 -25.44 -4.74 -4.58
CA GLN A 95 -25.41 -3.96 -3.32
C GLN A 95 -25.27 -2.44 -3.51
N GLY A 96 -25.01 -1.98 -4.75
CA GLY A 96 -24.81 -0.57 -5.04
C GLY A 96 -23.71 0.03 -4.15
N GLU A 97 -23.93 1.25 -3.68
CA GLU A 97 -22.93 2.00 -2.92
C GLU A 97 -22.50 1.35 -1.60
N LYS A 98 -23.39 0.57 -0.97
CA LYS A 98 -23.11 -0.07 0.31
C LYS A 98 -22.04 -1.16 0.19
N GLY A 99 -21.88 -1.76 -1.00
CA GLY A 99 -20.94 -2.85 -1.24
C GLY A 99 -19.48 -2.40 -1.20
N TYR A 100 -19.13 -1.32 -1.92
CA TYR A 100 -17.75 -0.83 -1.94
C TYR A 100 -17.36 -0.26 -0.57
N ARG A 101 -18.27 0.41 0.14
CA ARG A 101 -17.98 0.97 1.46
C ARG A 101 -17.70 -0.12 2.48
N ALA A 102 -18.51 -1.18 2.51
CA ALA A 102 -18.28 -2.31 3.41
C ALA A 102 -16.94 -3.02 3.14
N GLU A 103 -16.56 -3.16 1.87
CA GLU A 103 -15.26 -3.72 1.48
C GLU A 103 -14.11 -2.79 1.87
N ALA A 104 -14.25 -1.47 1.67
CA ALA A 104 -13.25 -0.48 2.06
C ALA A 104 -13.04 -0.45 3.58
N GLU A 105 -14.12 -0.50 4.38
CA GLU A 105 -14.01 -0.57 5.84
C GLU A 105 -13.30 -1.86 6.28
N ARG A 106 -13.66 -3.02 5.69
CA ARG A 106 -12.96 -4.29 5.97
C ARG A 106 -11.48 -4.24 5.62
N PHE A 107 -11.15 -3.60 4.51
CA PHE A 107 -9.77 -3.42 4.07
C PHE A 107 -9.00 -2.52 5.04
N LEU A 108 -9.58 -1.40 5.45
CA LEU A 108 -8.98 -0.50 6.43
C LEU A 108 -8.80 -1.18 7.80
N ASP A 109 -9.75 -1.99 8.25
CA ASP A 109 -9.62 -2.79 9.47
C ASP A 109 -8.50 -3.85 9.36
N ALA A 110 -8.26 -4.38 8.16
CA ALA A 110 -7.13 -5.28 7.91
C ALA A 110 -5.79 -4.53 7.94
N ILE A 111 -5.73 -3.32 7.36
CA ILE A 111 -4.56 -2.44 7.41
C ILE A 111 -4.23 -2.06 8.86
N GLN A 112 -5.23 -1.64 9.64
CA GLN A 112 -5.04 -1.23 11.03
C GLN A 112 -4.44 -2.35 11.87
N ARG A 113 -4.82 -3.61 11.64
CA ARG A 113 -4.29 -4.78 12.34
C ARG A 113 -2.81 -5.06 12.06
N LYS A 114 -2.22 -4.45 11.02
CA LYS A 114 -0.79 -4.57 10.71
C LYS A 114 0.08 -3.68 11.59
N ASN A 115 -0.49 -2.65 12.22
CA ASN A 115 0.22 -1.81 13.19
C ASN A 115 0.40 -2.55 14.52
N THR A 116 1.27 -3.56 14.54
CA THR A 116 1.48 -4.44 15.71
C THR A 116 2.24 -3.77 16.84
N GLU A 117 3.02 -2.73 16.53
CA GLU A 117 3.79 -1.93 17.50
C GLU A 117 2.98 -0.77 18.11
N ASP A 118 1.69 -0.66 17.79
CA ASP A 118 0.78 0.41 18.26
C ASP A 118 1.31 1.83 17.99
N LYS A 119 1.99 2.02 16.85
CA LYS A 119 2.53 3.32 16.43
C LYS A 119 1.42 4.37 16.34
N ALA A 120 1.71 5.59 16.77
CA ALA A 120 0.80 6.72 16.80
C ALA A 120 0.63 7.37 15.42
N ILE A 121 0.05 6.63 14.48
CA ILE A 121 -0.04 6.99 13.05
C ILE A 121 -1.46 7.38 12.61
N ASN A 122 -1.55 8.08 11.47
CA ASN A 122 -2.82 8.32 10.79
C ASN A 122 -2.91 7.44 9.54
N LEU A 123 -3.97 6.64 9.44
CA LEU A 123 -4.23 5.77 8.30
C LEU A 123 -5.34 6.38 7.44
N VAL A 124 -5.06 6.59 6.17
CA VAL A 124 -6.01 7.06 5.17
C VAL A 124 -6.14 5.97 4.11
N LEU A 125 -7.35 5.48 3.86
CA LEU A 125 -7.64 4.62 2.71
C LEU A 125 -8.29 5.46 1.62
N GLU A 126 -7.59 5.60 0.51
CA GLU A 126 -8.14 6.16 -0.72
C GLU A 126 -8.60 5.05 -1.65
N PHE A 127 -9.91 4.95 -1.80
CA PHE A 127 -10.54 3.94 -2.63
C PHE A 127 -11.11 4.61 -3.87
N SER A 128 -10.58 4.32 -5.05
CA SER A 128 -10.98 4.99 -6.30
C SER A 128 -11.33 4.00 -7.40
N ILE A 129 -12.34 4.33 -8.20
CA ILE A 129 -12.64 3.58 -9.43
C ILE A 129 -12.11 4.37 -10.62
N GLY A 130 -11.14 3.79 -11.34
CA GLY A 130 -10.49 4.47 -12.45
C GLY A 130 -9.26 3.74 -12.97
N ARG A 131 -8.45 4.47 -13.74
CA ARG A 131 -7.18 3.97 -14.28
C ARG A 131 -6.09 4.13 -13.24
N VAL A 132 -5.48 3.01 -12.83
CA VAL A 132 -4.47 2.95 -11.75
C VAL A 132 -3.37 4.00 -11.90
N GLN A 133 -2.81 4.14 -13.11
CA GLN A 133 -1.70 5.04 -13.38
C GLN A 133 -2.07 6.52 -13.21
N GLU A 134 -3.22 6.92 -13.76
CA GLU A 134 -3.74 8.28 -13.68
C GLU A 134 -4.08 8.65 -12.23
N THR A 135 -4.74 7.73 -11.51
CA THR A 135 -5.09 7.93 -10.10
C THR A 135 -3.85 8.03 -9.22
N ILE A 136 -2.80 7.21 -9.43
CA ILE A 136 -1.54 7.34 -8.69
C ILE A 136 -0.95 8.75 -8.87
N GLN A 137 -0.86 9.24 -10.11
CA GLN A 137 -0.33 10.57 -10.38
C GLN A 137 -1.20 11.68 -9.76
N GLN A 138 -2.52 11.51 -9.75
CA GLN A 138 -3.44 12.43 -9.08
C GLN A 138 -3.24 12.43 -7.56
N MET A 139 -3.15 11.26 -6.93
CA MET A 139 -2.93 11.16 -5.49
C MET A 139 -1.57 11.73 -5.07
N ILE A 140 -0.52 11.55 -5.88
CA ILE A 140 0.78 12.20 -5.63
C ILE A 140 0.65 13.73 -5.61
N ARG A 141 -0.14 14.31 -6.53
CA ARG A 141 -0.38 15.76 -6.56
C ARG A 141 -1.23 16.26 -5.40
N ILE A 142 -2.18 15.46 -4.91
CA ILE A 142 -3.08 15.84 -3.82
C ILE A 142 -2.37 15.76 -2.47
N TYR A 143 -1.66 14.65 -2.24
CA TYR A 143 -1.06 14.34 -0.94
C TYR A 143 0.39 14.80 -0.79
N GLU A 144 1.06 15.15 -1.89
CA GLU A 144 2.50 15.50 -1.92
C GLU A 144 3.35 14.58 -1.02
N PRO A 145 3.25 13.24 -1.19
CA PRO A 145 3.88 12.30 -0.27
C PRO A 145 5.40 12.41 -0.33
N ALA A 146 6.05 12.19 0.81
CA ALA A 146 7.51 12.14 0.89
C ALA A 146 8.07 11.01 0.01
N MET A 147 7.36 9.88 -0.07
CA MET A 147 7.71 8.72 -0.89
C MET A 147 6.48 7.93 -1.32
N LEU A 148 6.59 7.25 -2.47
CA LEU A 148 5.63 6.26 -2.97
C LEU A 148 6.17 4.83 -2.75
N VAL A 149 5.37 3.97 -2.12
CA VAL A 149 5.70 2.57 -1.89
C VAL A 149 4.83 1.67 -2.77
N VAL A 150 5.44 0.75 -3.49
CA VAL A 150 4.73 -0.22 -4.35
C VAL A 150 5.30 -1.63 -4.18
N GLY A 151 4.41 -2.61 -4.11
CA GLY A 151 4.81 -4.01 -4.10
C GLY A 151 5.22 -4.52 -5.47
N THR A 152 6.05 -5.57 -5.51
CA THR A 152 6.37 -6.28 -6.75
C THR A 152 6.26 -7.80 -6.62
N ARG A 153 5.76 -8.43 -7.68
CA ARG A 153 5.72 -9.90 -7.80
C ARG A 153 7.11 -10.53 -7.89
N GLY A 154 8.13 -9.75 -8.26
CA GLY A 154 9.53 -10.21 -8.34
C GLY A 154 9.80 -11.20 -9.48
N ARG A 155 9.10 -11.08 -10.62
CA ARG A 155 9.36 -11.91 -11.80
C ARG A 155 10.83 -11.80 -12.21
N SER A 156 11.48 -12.95 -12.45
CA SER A 156 12.89 -13.00 -12.85
C SER A 156 13.06 -12.31 -14.21
N LEU A 157 13.99 -11.36 -14.29
CA LEU A 157 14.35 -10.66 -15.54
C LEU A 157 15.17 -11.54 -16.50
N THR A 158 15.02 -12.86 -16.42
CA THR A 158 15.76 -13.81 -17.25
C THR A 158 15.00 -14.02 -18.57
N GLY A 159 15.46 -13.35 -19.63
CA GLY A 159 15.00 -13.54 -21.01
C GLY A 159 14.10 -12.43 -21.57
N TYR A 160 13.81 -12.51 -22.88
CA TYR A 160 13.02 -11.55 -23.66
C TYR A 160 11.58 -11.35 -23.16
N SER A 161 11.06 -12.24 -22.30
CA SER A 161 9.74 -12.11 -21.67
C SER A 161 9.62 -10.91 -20.71
N SER A 162 10.75 -10.39 -20.22
CA SER A 162 10.82 -9.17 -19.40
C SER A 162 10.48 -7.88 -20.17
N LEU A 163 10.73 -7.86 -21.49
CA LEU A 163 10.43 -6.69 -22.33
C LEU A 163 8.95 -6.68 -22.76
N LEU A 164 8.32 -7.86 -22.76
CA LEU A 164 6.95 -8.07 -23.23
C LEU A 164 5.89 -7.91 -22.13
N SER A 165 6.28 -7.71 -20.87
CA SER A 165 5.36 -7.40 -19.77
C SER A 165 5.09 -5.89 -19.70
N SER A 166 4.44 -5.39 -20.75
CA SER A 166 3.85 -4.05 -20.83
C SER A 166 2.69 -3.94 -19.85
N GLY A 167 2.89 -3.32 -18.68
CA GLY A 167 1.79 -3.01 -17.76
C GLY A 167 2.04 -3.16 -16.25
N SER A 168 3.29 -3.36 -15.79
CA SER A 168 3.54 -3.39 -14.33
C SER A 168 3.43 -2.00 -13.71
N VAL A 169 2.55 -1.84 -12.71
CA VAL A 169 2.42 -0.61 -11.90
C VAL A 169 3.77 -0.20 -11.30
N SER A 170 4.52 -1.13 -10.72
CA SER A 170 5.86 -0.83 -10.17
C SER A 170 6.84 -0.28 -11.20
N LYS A 171 6.80 -0.75 -12.45
CA LYS A 171 7.63 -0.23 -13.54
C LYS A 171 7.17 1.18 -13.96
N TYR A 172 5.86 1.38 -14.07
CA TYR A 172 5.28 2.70 -14.37
C TYR A 172 5.70 3.73 -13.32
N CYS A 173 5.56 3.41 -12.02
CA CYS A 173 5.94 4.32 -10.95
C CYS A 173 7.44 4.67 -10.99
N LEU A 174 8.32 3.68 -11.21
CA LEU A 174 9.76 3.94 -11.34
C LEU A 174 10.11 4.87 -12.52
N GLN A 175 9.33 4.81 -13.60
CA GLN A 175 9.62 5.57 -14.82
C GLN A 175 9.04 6.98 -14.79
N TYR A 176 7.89 7.18 -14.15
CA TYR A 176 7.08 8.40 -14.29
C TYR A 176 6.72 9.07 -12.96
N SER A 177 7.07 8.50 -11.80
CA SER A 177 6.77 9.13 -10.51
C SER A 177 7.62 10.39 -10.31
N PRO A 178 7.02 11.53 -9.92
CA PRO A 178 7.76 12.73 -9.55
C PRO A 178 8.32 12.67 -8.12
N VAL A 179 7.89 11.69 -7.31
CA VAL A 179 8.38 11.45 -5.94
C VAL A 179 9.24 10.19 -5.87
N PRO A 180 10.16 10.07 -4.89
CA PRO A 180 10.96 8.86 -4.70
C PRO A 180 10.08 7.61 -4.55
N VAL A 181 10.45 6.52 -5.23
CA VAL A 181 9.69 5.27 -5.26
C VAL A 181 10.47 4.15 -4.60
N ILE A 182 9.85 3.48 -3.63
CA ILE A 182 10.36 2.25 -3.01
C ILE A 182 9.59 1.06 -3.56
N VAL A 183 10.33 0.08 -4.08
CA VAL A 183 9.76 -1.18 -4.57
C VAL A 183 10.04 -2.30 -3.58
N VAL A 184 9.00 -2.74 -2.88
CA VAL A 184 9.12 -3.79 -1.86
C VAL A 184 8.95 -5.17 -2.48
N ARG A 185 9.91 -6.05 -2.18
CA ARG A 185 9.89 -7.47 -2.59
C ARG A 185 9.54 -8.34 -1.38
N PRO A 186 8.65 -9.34 -1.53
CA PRO A 186 8.32 -10.25 -0.44
C PRO A 186 9.56 -10.92 0.18
N SER A 187 9.62 -10.89 1.51
CA SER A 187 10.73 -11.41 2.32
C SER A 187 10.96 -12.92 2.12
N SER A 188 9.88 -13.70 1.98
CA SER A 188 9.94 -15.15 1.65
C SER A 188 10.73 -15.45 0.38
N LYS A 189 10.55 -14.61 -0.66
CA LYS A 189 11.30 -14.70 -1.92
C LYS A 189 12.73 -14.18 -1.78
N ARG A 190 12.96 -13.17 -0.94
CA ARG A 190 14.31 -12.67 -0.62
C ARG A 190 15.13 -13.76 0.08
N GLU A 191 14.56 -14.41 1.10
CA GLU A 191 15.21 -15.50 1.83
C GLU A 191 15.39 -16.74 0.96
N ALA A 192 14.42 -17.13 0.13
CA ALA A 192 14.60 -18.21 -0.84
C ALA A 192 15.74 -17.93 -1.85
N LYS A 193 15.85 -16.69 -2.34
CA LYS A 193 16.93 -16.28 -3.25
C LYS A 193 18.28 -16.16 -2.53
N LYS A 194 18.29 -15.73 -1.27
CA LYS A 194 19.47 -15.73 -0.40
C LYS A 194 19.95 -17.15 -0.15
N ARG A 195 19.06 -18.08 0.22
CA ARG A 195 19.36 -19.53 0.34
C ARG A 195 19.89 -20.13 -0.96
N LYS A 196 19.27 -19.84 -2.10
CA LYS A 196 19.76 -20.30 -3.41
C LYS A 196 21.16 -19.77 -3.73
N ARG A 197 21.47 -18.51 -3.38
CA ARG A 197 22.82 -17.92 -3.55
C ARG A 197 23.84 -18.51 -2.58
N LEU A 198 23.42 -18.84 -1.35
CA LEU A 198 24.26 -19.50 -0.35
C LEU A 198 24.65 -20.92 -0.77
N MET A 199 23.77 -21.61 -1.49
CA MET A 199 23.99 -22.97 -1.98
C MET A 199 24.65 -23.04 -3.37
N ASP A 200 25.02 -21.91 -3.98
CA ASP A 200 25.66 -21.85 -5.29
C ASP A 200 27.21 -21.91 -5.15
N PRO A 201 27.86 -23.05 -5.47
CA PRO A 201 29.30 -23.24 -5.26
C PRO A 201 30.16 -22.34 -6.17
N ALA A 202 29.59 -21.80 -7.25
CA ALA A 202 30.29 -20.90 -8.16
C ALA A 202 30.39 -19.46 -7.63
N ARG A 203 29.69 -19.13 -6.54
CA ARG A 203 29.68 -17.80 -5.91
C ARG A 203 30.44 -17.72 -4.58
N THR A 204 31.16 -18.79 -4.23
CA THR A 204 31.96 -18.90 -3.00
C THR A 204 33.10 -17.89 -2.93
N GLY A 205 33.61 -17.42 -4.08
CA GLY A 205 34.77 -16.52 -4.13
C GLY A 205 34.61 -15.21 -3.34
N TYR A 206 33.39 -14.64 -3.23
CA TYR A 206 33.18 -13.42 -2.44
C TYR A 206 33.12 -13.68 -0.93
N ARG A 207 32.71 -14.90 -0.52
CA ARG A 207 32.72 -15.34 0.89
C ARG A 207 34.15 -15.62 1.34
N ASP A 208 34.94 -16.29 0.50
CA ASP A 208 36.35 -16.57 0.75
C ASP A 208 37.20 -15.30 0.87
N ILE A 209 36.81 -14.20 0.23
CA ILE A 209 37.49 -12.89 0.35
C ILE A 209 37.13 -12.21 1.69
N LEU A 210 35.88 -12.29 2.12
CA LEU A 210 35.42 -11.71 3.39
C LEU A 210 35.90 -12.49 4.62
N ASP A 211 35.99 -13.82 4.52
CA ASP A 211 36.50 -14.68 5.60
C ASP A 211 38.04 -14.66 5.72
N LYS A 212 38.74 -14.07 4.73
CA LYS A 212 40.21 -13.90 4.72
C LYS A 212 40.68 -12.49 5.11
N SER A 213 39.76 -11.58 5.47
CA SER A 213 40.06 -10.23 5.96
C SER A 213 39.85 -10.16 7.47
#